data_AF-A0A2D7CN82-F1
#
_entry.id   AF-A0A2D7CN82-F1
#
_cell.length_a   1.000
_cell.length_b   1.000
_cell.length_c   1.000
_cell.angle_alpha   90.00
_cell.angle_beta   90.00
_cell.angle_gamma   90.00
#
_symmetry.space_group_name_H-M   'P 1'
#
loop_
_entity.id
_entity.type
_entity.pdbx_description
1 polymer ?
#
loop_
_entity_poly.entity_id
_entity_poly.type
_entity_poly.pdbx_seq_one_letter_code
_entity_poly.pdbx_strand_id
1 'polypeptide(L)'
;MSTLEEVISKAVNNAVQKYMDVFLQIVSEKYQINQDELKELLCKKSSTPIAETDYAKFNIKQLRNLCKERNIKKTSSKKKGELIQLLEESDKAEESSMDVLVDDQTSSISSVSDSEPDIAPSQEDAGDSMSEAVDIPLDEVPAPENLPSIATPMVGETAPNTPMVGETAPNTPMVEET
;
A
#
# COMPACT_ATOMS: atom_id res chain seq x y z
N MET A 1 -6.12 -8.85 27.29
CA MET A 1 -6.29 -7.59 26.52
C MET A 1 -6.31 -7.81 25.01
N SER A 2 -5.96 -8.98 24.48
CA SER A 2 -5.87 -9.25 23.02
C SER A 2 -7.21 -9.32 22.27
N THR A 3 -8.35 -9.53 22.95
CA THR A 3 -9.64 -9.74 22.28
C THR A 3 -10.23 -8.48 21.66
N LEU A 4 -10.01 -7.31 22.28
CA LEU A 4 -10.54 -6.04 21.78
C LEU A 4 -9.76 -5.55 20.54
N GLU A 5 -8.43 -5.67 20.57
CA GLU A 5 -7.57 -5.29 19.44
C GLU A 5 -7.86 -6.15 18.20
N GLU A 6 -8.11 -7.45 18.39
CA GLU A 6 -8.48 -8.36 17.32
C GLU A 6 -9.83 -8.00 16.68
N VAL A 7 -10.84 -7.69 17.50
CA VAL A 7 -12.17 -7.27 17.03
C VAL A 7 -12.08 -5.96 16.25
N ILE A 8 -11.33 -4.98 16.76
CA ILE A 8 -11.11 -3.70 16.07
C ILE A 8 -10.38 -3.92 14.75
N SER A 9 -9.29 -4.70 14.75
CA SER A 9 -8.53 -5.00 13.52
C SER A 9 -9.41 -5.68 12.47
N LYS A 10 -10.22 -6.67 12.88
CA LYS A 10 -11.16 -7.36 11.99
C LYS A 10 -12.23 -6.42 11.42
N ALA A 11 -12.78 -5.53 12.24
CA ALA A 11 -13.77 -4.54 11.79
C ALA A 11 -13.18 -3.54 10.81
N VAL A 12 -11.97 -3.04 11.06
CA VAL A 12 -11.23 -2.14 10.17
C VAL A 12 -10.93 -2.82 8.84
N ASN A 13 -10.40 -4.04 8.87
CA ASN A 13 -10.09 -4.80 7.65
C ASN A 13 -11.35 -5.06 6.82
N ASN A 14 -12.48 -5.40 7.46
CA ASN A 14 -13.76 -5.57 6.76
C ASN A 14 -14.23 -4.27 6.07
N ALA A 15 -14.09 -3.12 6.75
CA ALA A 15 -14.47 -1.82 6.21
C ALA A 15 -13.57 -1.42 5.03
N VAL A 16 -12.25 -1.63 5.16
CA VAL A 16 -11.27 -1.39 4.10
C VAL A 16 -11.58 -2.26 2.88
N GLN A 17 -11.87 -3.55 3.09
CA GLN A 17 -12.21 -4.46 2.00
C GLN A 17 -13.46 -4.00 1.24
N LYS A 18 -14.54 -3.64 1.95
CA LYS A 18 -15.77 -3.10 1.34
C LYS A 18 -15.51 -1.82 0.55
N TYR A 19 -14.69 -0.92 1.09
CA TYR A 19 -14.31 0.30 0.39
C TYR A 19 -13.54 0.01 -0.90
N MET A 20 -12.58 -0.93 -0.85
CA MET A 20 -11.82 -1.34 -2.02
C MET A 20 -12.70 -1.99 -3.10
N ASP A 21 -13.69 -2.81 -2.70
CA ASP A 21 -14.62 -3.43 -3.64
C ASP A 21 -15.48 -2.38 -4.37
N VAL A 22 -16.03 -1.41 -3.63
CA VAL A 22 -16.79 -0.28 -4.20
C VAL A 22 -15.90 0.57 -5.11
N PHE A 23 -14.67 0.84 -4.71
CA PHE A 23 -13.71 1.58 -5.53
C PHE A 23 -13.41 0.86 -6.85
N LEU A 24 -13.14 -0.45 -6.81
CA LEU A 24 -12.88 -1.26 -8.00
C LEU A 24 -14.10 -1.30 -8.92
N GLN A 25 -15.32 -1.36 -8.35
CA GLN A 25 -16.54 -1.27 -9.14
C GLN A 25 -16.64 0.06 -9.90
N ILE A 26 -16.43 1.18 -9.22
CA ILE A 26 -16.48 2.53 -9.83
C ILE A 26 -15.44 2.66 -10.95
N VAL A 27 -14.22 2.17 -10.73
CA VAL A 27 -13.15 2.21 -11.74
C VAL A 27 -13.50 1.31 -12.93
N SER A 28 -13.99 0.09 -12.68
CA SER A 28 -14.40 -0.82 -13.76
C SER A 28 -15.51 -0.21 -14.62
N GLU A 29 -16.54 0.39 -14.00
CA GLU A 29 -17.64 1.07 -14.72
C GLU A 29 -17.14 2.27 -15.54
N LYS A 30 -16.27 3.10 -14.96
CA LYS A 30 -15.78 4.33 -15.61
C LYS A 30 -14.86 4.03 -16.80
N TYR A 31 -14.03 3.01 -16.71
CA TYR A 31 -13.00 2.71 -17.70
C TYR A 31 -13.37 1.54 -18.63
N GLN A 32 -14.52 0.88 -18.43
CA GLN A 32 -14.95 -0.32 -19.16
C GLN A 32 -13.89 -1.43 -19.13
N ILE A 33 -13.11 -1.49 -18.04
CA ILE A 33 -12.08 -2.50 -17.82
C ILE A 33 -12.72 -3.68 -17.07
N ASN A 34 -12.39 -4.90 -17.48
CA ASN A 34 -12.85 -6.11 -16.79
C ASN A 34 -12.33 -6.14 -15.35
N GLN A 35 -13.19 -6.47 -14.38
CA GLN A 35 -12.79 -6.54 -12.96
C GLN A 35 -11.60 -7.48 -12.75
N ASP A 36 -11.52 -8.57 -13.50
CA ASP A 36 -10.42 -9.54 -13.40
C ASP A 36 -9.09 -8.94 -13.87
N GLU A 37 -9.10 -8.15 -14.94
CA GLU A 37 -7.91 -7.45 -15.44
C GLU A 37 -7.48 -6.34 -14.46
N LEU A 38 -8.44 -5.63 -13.86
CA LEU A 38 -8.16 -4.62 -12.84
C LEU A 38 -7.59 -5.24 -11.56
N LYS A 39 -8.15 -6.37 -11.10
CA LYS A 39 -7.63 -7.15 -9.97
C LYS A 39 -6.24 -7.72 -10.29
N GLU A 40 -6.03 -8.22 -11.49
CA GLU A 40 -4.73 -8.73 -11.95
C GLU A 40 -3.69 -7.62 -12.01
N LEU A 41 -4.04 -6.42 -12.47
CA LEU A 41 -3.15 -5.25 -12.46
C LEU A 41 -2.82 -4.79 -11.02
N LEU A 42 -3.80 -4.81 -10.12
CA LEU A 42 -3.58 -4.49 -8.71
C LEU A 42 -2.67 -5.53 -8.05
N CYS A 43 -2.93 -6.81 -8.31
CA CYS A 43 -2.15 -7.94 -7.80
C CYS A 43 -0.73 -7.93 -8.38
N LYS A 44 -0.55 -7.60 -9.67
CA LYS A 44 0.78 -7.41 -10.29
C LYS A 44 1.53 -6.20 -9.74
N LYS A 45 0.84 -5.19 -9.21
CA LYS A 45 1.48 -4.02 -8.59
C LYS A 45 1.94 -4.29 -7.16
N SER A 46 1.28 -5.19 -6.43
CA SER A 46 1.77 -5.71 -5.13
C SER A 46 2.72 -6.89 -5.28
N SER A 47 2.59 -7.66 -6.36
CA SER A 47 3.46 -8.76 -6.77
C SER A 47 4.27 -8.33 -7.98
N THR A 48 5.10 -7.29 -7.82
CA THR A 48 6.41 -7.45 -8.46
C THR A 48 7.01 -8.66 -7.75
N PRO A 49 7.22 -9.81 -8.43
CA PRO A 49 8.02 -10.86 -7.82
C PRO A 49 9.25 -10.15 -7.31
N ILE A 50 9.56 -10.34 -6.02
CA ILE A 50 10.82 -9.88 -5.44
C ILE A 50 11.86 -10.65 -6.23
N ALA A 51 12.23 -10.10 -7.39
CA ALA A 51 13.17 -10.66 -8.31
C ALA A 51 14.50 -10.43 -7.63
N GLU A 52 14.80 -11.31 -6.68
CA GLU A 52 16.00 -11.43 -5.86
C GLU A 52 16.87 -10.19 -6.02
N THR A 53 16.42 -9.09 -5.40
CA THR A 53 16.95 -7.78 -5.73
C THR A 53 18.37 -7.75 -5.21
N ASP A 54 19.34 -7.93 -6.10
CA ASP A 54 20.75 -7.97 -5.71
C ASP A 54 21.21 -6.56 -5.30
N TYR A 55 21.00 -6.25 -4.02
CA TYR A 55 21.31 -4.97 -3.41
C TYR A 55 22.80 -4.63 -3.49
N ALA A 56 23.68 -5.63 -3.76
CA ALA A 56 25.09 -5.40 -3.95
C ALA A 56 25.38 -4.54 -5.19
N LYS A 57 24.51 -4.56 -6.21
CA LYS A 57 24.65 -3.75 -7.44
C LYS A 57 24.31 -2.27 -7.25
N PHE A 58 23.61 -1.91 -6.18
CA PHE A 58 23.14 -0.53 -5.97
C PHE A 58 24.22 0.39 -5.37
N ASN A 59 24.13 1.69 -5.70
CA ASN A 59 24.93 2.74 -5.06
C ASN A 59 24.35 3.09 -3.68
N ILE A 60 25.18 3.56 -2.74
CA ILE A 60 24.76 4.08 -1.42
C ILE A 60 23.59 5.06 -1.52
N LYS A 61 23.58 5.95 -2.53
CA LYS A 61 22.47 6.89 -2.72
C LYS A 61 21.15 6.17 -3.00
N GLN A 62 21.17 5.15 -3.85
CA GLN A 62 19.99 4.36 -4.18
C GLN A 62 19.52 3.55 -2.98
N LEU A 63 20.44 2.92 -2.25
CA LEU A 63 20.13 2.18 -1.03
C LEU A 63 19.48 3.06 0.04
N ARG A 64 19.96 4.30 0.23
CA ARG A 64 19.35 5.27 1.14
C ARG A 64 17.96 5.71 0.68
N ASN A 65 17.74 5.85 -0.63
CA ASN A 65 16.42 6.19 -1.16
C ASN A 65 15.43 5.05 -0.93
N LEU A 66 15.82 3.79 -1.20
CA LEU A 66 14.99 2.61 -0.90
C LEU A 66 14.67 2.51 0.59
N CYS A 67 15.64 2.78 1.47
CA CYS A 67 15.39 2.83 2.91
C CYS A 67 14.37 3.91 3.29
N LYS A 68 14.38 5.08 2.63
CA LYS A 68 13.38 6.15 2.88
C LYS A 68 12.00 5.76 2.39
N GLU A 69 11.92 5.14 1.22
CA GLU A 69 10.67 4.65 0.63
C GLU A 69 10.00 3.61 1.55
N ARG A 70 10.81 2.76 2.19
CA ARG A 70 10.37 1.79 3.21
C ARG A 70 10.26 2.36 4.63
N ASN A 71 10.34 3.68 4.80
CA ASN A 71 10.25 4.35 6.12
C ASN A 71 11.29 3.89 7.17
N ILE A 72 12.43 3.33 6.74
CA ILE A 72 13.53 2.91 7.63
C ILE A 72 14.28 4.15 8.12
N LYS A 73 14.15 4.45 9.41
CA LYS A 73 14.78 5.62 10.04
C LYS A 73 16.30 5.42 10.21
N LYS A 74 17.06 6.52 10.27
CA LYS A 74 18.50 6.57 10.62
C LYS A 74 19.46 5.86 9.64
N THR A 75 19.31 6.09 8.33
CA THR A 75 20.16 5.49 7.28
C THR A 75 21.28 6.40 6.75
N SER A 76 21.35 7.65 7.22
CA SER A 76 22.29 8.67 6.73
C SER A 76 23.75 8.38 7.10
N SER A 77 23.99 7.75 8.26
CA SER A 77 25.34 7.44 8.76
C SER A 77 25.79 6.00 8.50
N LYS A 78 24.87 5.13 8.05
CA LYS A 78 25.15 3.70 7.86
C LYS A 78 26.00 3.44 6.62
N LYS A 79 26.86 2.42 6.72
CA LYS A 79 27.70 1.94 5.61
C LYS A 79 26.87 1.13 4.61
N LYS A 80 27.39 0.92 3.39
CA LYS A 80 26.69 0.17 2.33
C LYS A 80 26.19 -1.21 2.80
N GLY A 81 27.05 -1.98 3.48
CA GLY A 81 26.67 -3.32 3.97
C GLY A 81 25.52 -3.30 4.97
N GLU A 82 25.52 -2.33 5.90
CA GLU A 82 24.43 -2.18 6.88
C GLU A 82 23.11 -1.78 6.22
N LEU A 83 23.16 -0.97 5.16
CA LEU A 83 21.95 -0.61 4.41
C LEU A 83 21.35 -1.80 3.67
N ILE A 84 22.21 -2.66 3.08
CA ILE A 84 21.80 -3.88 2.41
C ILE A 84 21.11 -4.82 3.40
N GLN A 85 21.76 -5.07 4.55
CA GLN A 85 21.23 -5.95 5.58
C GLN A 85 19.85 -5.52 6.09
N LEU A 86 19.62 -4.20 6.29
CA LEU A 86 18.32 -3.69 6.72
C LEU A 86 17.23 -3.89 5.65
N LEU A 87 17.58 -3.74 4.38
CA LEU A 87 16.64 -3.95 3.28
C LEU A 87 16.25 -5.43 3.19
N GLU A 88 17.23 -6.34 3.27
CA GLU A 88 17.01 -7.79 3.31
C GLU A 88 16.17 -8.22 4.52
N GLU A 89 16.45 -7.67 5.71
CA GLU A 89 15.68 -7.96 6.93
C GLU A 89 14.24 -7.47 6.82
N SER A 90 14.01 -6.33 6.16
CA SER A 90 12.66 -5.80 5.92
C SER A 90 11.87 -6.65 4.92
N ASP A 91 12.51 -7.14 3.84
CA ASP A 91 11.85 -8.03 2.87
C ASP A 91 11.45 -9.36 3.52
N LYS A 92 12.31 -9.88 4.39
CA LYS A 92 12.06 -11.14 5.11
C LYS A 92 10.92 -11.02 6.13
N ALA A 93 10.67 -9.83 6.67
CA ALA A 93 9.58 -9.60 7.62
C ALA A 93 8.19 -9.66 6.96
N GLU A 94 8.07 -9.23 5.70
CA GLU A 94 6.79 -9.20 4.97
C GLU A 94 6.30 -10.61 4.60
N GLU A 95 7.21 -11.56 4.31
CA GLU A 95 6.81 -12.94 4.00
C GLU A 95 6.27 -13.71 5.22
N SER A 96 6.62 -13.28 6.44
CA SER A 96 6.12 -13.90 7.67
C SER A 96 4.65 -13.57 7.97
N SER A 97 4.03 -12.63 7.26
CA SER A 97 2.70 -12.12 7.58
C SER A 97 1.55 -12.75 6.77
N MET A 98 1.83 -13.58 5.76
CA MET A 98 0.82 -14.04 4.78
C MET A 98 0.32 -15.49 5.00
N ASP A 99 0.83 -16.21 6.00
CA ASP A 99 0.61 -17.66 6.15
C ASP A 99 -0.56 -18.10 7.05
N VAL A 100 -1.50 -17.21 7.36
CA VAL A 100 -2.69 -17.56 8.17
C VAL A 100 -3.94 -17.03 7.47
N LEU A 101 -4.51 -17.82 6.55
CA LEU A 101 -5.94 -17.88 6.20
C LEU A 101 -6.15 -18.79 4.99
N VAL A 102 -5.86 -20.08 5.16
CA VAL A 102 -6.50 -21.14 4.34
C VAL A 102 -7.28 -22.04 5.29
N ASP A 103 -8.26 -21.46 5.98
CA ASP A 103 -9.29 -22.26 6.66
C ASP A 103 -10.32 -22.69 5.62
N ASP A 104 -10.14 -23.95 5.25
CA ASP A 104 -11.11 -24.90 4.70
C ASP A 104 -12.56 -24.53 5.05
N GLN A 105 -13.31 -24.02 4.07
CA GLN A 105 -14.77 -24.10 4.10
C GLN A 105 -15.23 -25.23 3.19
N THR A 106 -15.05 -26.46 3.66
CA THR A 106 -15.91 -27.57 3.29
C THR A 106 -16.73 -28.04 4.51
N SER A 107 -18.01 -28.30 4.25
CA SER A 107 -19.04 -28.84 5.14
C SER A 107 -19.69 -27.82 6.11
N SER A 108 -20.95 -27.46 5.90
CA SER A 108 -22.17 -28.26 6.12
C SER A 108 -22.44 -28.59 7.60
N ILE A 109 -23.56 -28.01 8.06
CA ILE A 109 -24.61 -28.55 8.95
C ILE A 109 -24.53 -28.44 10.49
N SER A 110 -25.71 -28.03 11.00
CA SER A 110 -26.32 -28.22 12.32
C SER A 110 -25.81 -27.35 13.49
N SER A 111 -26.58 -26.35 13.95
CA SER A 111 -27.77 -26.42 14.83
C SER A 111 -27.42 -26.57 16.31
N VAL A 112 -27.90 -25.58 17.10
CA VAL A 112 -28.17 -25.56 18.56
C VAL A 112 -26.92 -25.67 19.47
N SER A 113 -26.76 -24.95 20.59
CA SER A 113 -27.74 -24.46 21.57
C SER A 113 -27.22 -23.25 22.33
N ASP A 114 -28.16 -22.39 22.70
CA ASP A 114 -28.16 -21.44 23.82
C ASP A 114 -27.45 -21.95 25.09
N SER A 115 -26.57 -21.12 25.64
CA SER A 115 -26.22 -21.12 27.07
C SER A 115 -25.67 -19.74 27.44
N GLU A 116 -26.52 -18.92 28.06
CA GLU A 116 -26.15 -17.76 28.87
C GLU A 116 -25.22 -18.18 30.01
N PRO A 117 -24.16 -17.40 30.27
CA PRO A 117 -23.69 -17.25 31.64
C PRO A 117 -23.88 -15.81 32.13
N ASP A 118 -24.76 -15.68 33.13
CA ASP A 118 -24.82 -14.60 34.11
C ASP A 118 -23.43 -14.27 34.66
N ILE A 119 -22.89 -13.10 34.34
CA ILE A 119 -21.75 -12.52 35.06
C ILE A 119 -22.13 -11.11 35.50
N ALA A 120 -22.26 -10.99 36.82
CA ALA A 120 -22.63 -9.79 37.56
C ALA A 120 -21.67 -8.60 37.34
N PRO A 121 -22.17 -7.36 37.38
CA PRO A 121 -21.34 -6.16 37.33
C PRO A 121 -20.70 -5.91 38.71
N SER A 122 -19.37 -5.92 38.77
CA SER A 122 -18.61 -5.52 39.97
C SER A 122 -17.92 -4.19 39.73
N GLN A 123 -18.44 -3.18 40.45
CA GLN A 123 -17.86 -1.96 40.98
C GLN A 123 -16.70 -1.25 40.25
N GLU A 124 -17.07 -0.09 39.72
CA GLU A 124 -16.42 1.22 39.89
C GLU A 124 -15.35 1.34 41.00
N ASP A 125 -14.12 1.65 40.59
CA ASP A 125 -13.13 2.34 41.41
C ASP A 125 -12.54 3.53 40.62
N ALA A 126 -12.67 4.71 41.21
CA ALA A 126 -12.35 6.00 40.62
C ALA A 126 -10.88 6.33 40.89
N GLY A 127 -10.03 6.09 39.90
CA GLY A 127 -8.66 6.59 39.88
C GLY A 127 -8.60 8.04 39.39
N ASP A 128 -8.76 8.98 40.32
CA ASP A 128 -8.42 10.39 40.16
C ASP A 128 -6.90 10.52 39.98
N SER A 129 -6.44 10.82 38.76
CA SER A 129 -5.05 11.15 38.47
C SER A 129 -4.99 12.56 37.92
N MET A 130 -4.60 13.47 38.80
CA MET A 130 -4.27 14.86 38.50
C MET A 130 -3.16 14.91 37.44
N SER A 131 -3.52 15.27 36.21
CA SER A 131 -2.56 15.65 35.19
C SER A 131 -2.04 17.06 35.48
N GLU A 132 -0.77 17.12 35.86
CA GLU A 132 0.04 18.32 36.06
C GLU A 132 0.14 19.12 34.75
N ALA A 133 -0.40 20.33 34.74
CA ALA A 133 -0.35 21.24 33.61
C ALA A 133 1.07 21.79 33.47
N VAL A 134 1.81 21.29 32.47
CA VAL A 134 3.11 21.85 32.10
C VAL A 134 2.86 23.11 31.28
N ASP A 135 3.18 24.25 31.87
CA ASP A 135 3.20 25.58 31.26
C ASP A 135 4.25 25.59 30.15
N ILE A 136 3.83 25.48 28.89
CA ILE A 136 4.71 25.60 27.74
C ILE A 136 4.80 27.11 27.40
N PRO A 137 5.98 27.73 27.48
CA PRO A 137 6.15 29.13 27.08
C PRO A 137 5.77 29.28 25.60
N LEU A 138 4.85 30.21 25.31
CA LEU A 138 4.57 30.73 23.98
C LEU A 138 5.80 31.53 23.49
N ASP A 139 6.87 30.83 23.13
CA ASP A 139 7.94 31.45 22.35
C ASP A 139 7.53 31.46 20.87
N GLU A 140 7.12 32.66 20.46
CA GLU A 140 7.44 33.29 19.18
C GLU A 140 7.32 32.39 17.94
N VAL A 141 6.12 32.39 17.36
CA VAL A 141 5.90 31.93 15.99
C VAL A 141 6.68 32.87 15.04
N PRO A 142 7.75 32.41 14.37
CA PRO A 142 8.42 33.23 13.38
C PRO A 142 7.46 33.49 12.21
N ALA A 143 7.38 34.74 11.79
CA ALA A 143 6.59 35.16 10.64
C ALA A 143 6.95 34.35 9.40
N PRO A 144 5.98 33.95 8.55
CA PRO A 144 6.27 33.28 7.30
C PRO A 144 6.88 34.27 6.30
N GLU A 145 8.19 34.45 6.37
CA GLU A 145 8.94 35.19 5.35
C GLU A 145 9.08 34.35 4.08
N ASN A 146 8.51 34.88 3.00
CA ASN A 146 8.96 34.69 1.61
C ASN A 146 8.78 33.30 1.00
N LEU A 147 7.56 33.02 0.52
CA LEU A 147 7.38 32.08 -0.59
C LEU A 147 7.76 32.79 -1.91
N PRO A 148 8.71 32.27 -2.70
CA PRO A 148 8.95 32.79 -4.04
C PRO A 148 7.72 32.49 -4.91
N SER A 149 7.21 33.53 -5.59
CA SER A 149 6.18 33.42 -6.63
C SER A 149 6.55 32.33 -7.61
N ILE A 150 5.86 31.19 -7.51
CA ILE A 150 5.81 30.17 -8.54
C ILE A 150 5.16 30.79 -9.76
N ALA A 151 5.99 31.28 -10.68
CA ALA A 151 5.56 31.60 -12.03
C ALA A 151 5.02 30.31 -12.66
N THR A 152 3.72 30.25 -12.84
CA THR A 152 3.04 29.22 -13.61
C THR A 152 3.69 29.17 -14.99
N PRO A 153 4.23 28.03 -15.45
CA PRO A 153 4.71 27.93 -16.82
C PRO A 153 3.49 28.06 -17.74
N MET A 154 3.52 29.05 -18.63
CA MET A 154 2.51 29.17 -19.67
C MET A 154 2.48 27.86 -20.46
N VAL A 155 1.29 27.26 -20.49
CA VAL A 155 0.95 26.08 -21.27
C VAL A 155 1.34 26.33 -22.73
N GLY A 156 2.45 25.75 -23.17
CA GLY A 156 2.77 25.66 -24.59
C GLY A 156 1.84 24.65 -25.23
N GLU A 157 0.99 25.11 -26.14
CA GLU A 157 0.20 24.26 -27.03
C GLU A 157 1.14 23.31 -27.77
N THR A 158 1.16 22.05 -27.33
CA THR A 158 1.77 20.99 -28.12
C THR A 158 0.74 20.58 -29.16
N ALA A 159 0.97 21.00 -30.40
CA ALA A 159 0.18 20.57 -31.55
C ALA A 159 0.04 19.03 -31.56
N PRO A 160 -1.14 18.48 -31.88
CA PRO A 160 -1.29 17.04 -32.03
C PRO A 160 -0.46 16.60 -33.25
N ASN A 161 0.62 15.87 -33.00
CA ASN A 161 1.27 15.10 -34.04
C ASN A 161 0.29 14.01 -34.48
N THR A 162 -0.37 14.22 -35.61
CA THR A 162 -1.11 13.19 -36.34
C THR A 162 -0.15 12.03 -36.63
N PRO A 163 -0.45 10.78 -36.23
CA PRO A 163 0.38 9.66 -36.65
C PRO A 163 0.20 9.49 -38.16
N MET A 164 1.27 9.68 -38.93
CA MET A 164 1.31 9.22 -40.31
C MET A 164 1.17 7.70 -40.30
N VAL A 165 -0.02 7.25 -40.68
CA VAL A 165 -0.31 5.86 -41.02
C VAL A 165 0.66 5.44 -42.12
N GLY A 166 1.63 4.60 -41.76
CA GLY A 166 2.51 3.95 -42.72
C GLY A 166 1.70 2.97 -43.55
N GLU A 167 1.63 3.21 -44.85
CA GLU A 167 1.10 2.28 -45.83
C GLU A 167 1.92 0.98 -45.76
N THR A 168 1.32 -0.08 -45.23
CA THR A 168 1.83 -1.43 -45.41
C THR A 168 1.36 -1.91 -46.78
N ALA A 169 2.27 -1.95 -47.74
CA ALA A 169 2.02 -2.56 -49.04
C ALA A 169 1.59 -4.03 -48.84
N PRO A 170 0.51 -4.50 -49.48
CA PRO A 170 0.21 -5.93 -49.49
C PRO A 170 1.26 -6.63 -50.36
N ASN A 171 2.06 -7.49 -49.73
CA ASN A 171 2.89 -8.45 -50.47
C ASN A 171 1.94 -9.42 -51.20
N THR A 172 1.88 -9.30 -52.52
CA THR A 172 1.28 -10.28 -53.42
C THR A 172 2.11 -11.57 -53.35
N PRO A 173 1.55 -12.74 -52.95
CA PRO A 173 2.24 -14.00 -53.15
C PRO A 173 2.13 -14.36 -54.64
N MET A 174 3.25 -14.30 -55.36
CA MET A 174 3.37 -14.94 -56.66
C MET A 174 3.47 -16.45 -56.47
N VAL A 175 2.69 -17.13 -57.31
CA VAL A 175 2.56 -18.57 -57.51
C VAL A 175 3.93 -19.22 -57.79
N GLU A 176 4.19 -20.38 -57.18
CA GLU A 176 5.07 -21.39 -57.77
C GLU A 176 4.25 -22.64 -58.12
N GLU A 177 4.47 -23.09 -59.35
CA GLU A 177 3.89 -24.26 -59.99
C GLU A 177 4.35 -25.55 -59.32
N THR A 178 3.45 -26.53 -59.19
CA THR A 178 3.72 -27.94 -59.53
C THR A 178 2.44 -28.69 -59.84
#